data_AF-A0A3M9YRZ9-F1
#
_entry.id   AF-A0A3M9YRZ9-F1
#
_cell.length_a   1.000
_cell.length_b   1.000
_cell.length_c   1.000
_cell.angle_alpha   90.00
_cell.angle_beta   90.00
_cell.angle_gamma   90.00
#
_symmetry.space_group_name_H-M   'P 1'
#
loop_
_entity.id
_entity.type
_entity.pdbx_description
1 polymer ?
#
loop_
_entity_poly.entity_id
_entity_poly.type
_entity_poly.pdbx_seq_one_letter_code
_entity_poly.pdbx_strand_id
1 'polypeptide(L)'
;MNRHTTSSFMAPSAPRKRTTMTIRPEYLADAKRLGITVSEAAERGLRDAIREAEAARWLQENGEAVAAANDWVEANGLPLADRRLF
;
A
#
# COMPACT_ATOMS: atom_id res chain seq x y z
N MET A 1 31.03 -16.13 14.67
CA MET A 1 29.55 -16.13 14.65
C MET A 1 29.09 -14.75 14.20
N ASN A 2 28.80 -14.57 12.90
CA ASN A 2 28.56 -13.23 12.34
C ASN A 2 27.10 -13.11 11.90
N ARG A 3 26.51 -11.98 12.32
CA ARG A 3 25.11 -11.63 12.20
C ARG A 3 24.87 -11.19 10.77
N HIS A 4 24.07 -11.92 10.00
CA HIS A 4 23.60 -11.44 8.71
C HIS A 4 22.38 -10.54 8.95
N THR A 5 22.65 -9.24 8.95
CA THR A 5 21.66 -8.17 8.85
C THR A 5 20.84 -8.35 7.58
N THR A 6 19.50 -8.38 7.70
CA THR A 6 18.59 -8.26 6.57
C THR A 6 18.76 -6.87 5.96
N SER A 7 19.61 -6.77 4.94
CA SER A 7 19.72 -5.57 4.12
C SER A 7 18.47 -5.48 3.25
N SER A 8 17.51 -4.64 3.65
CA SER A 8 16.41 -4.22 2.80
C SER A 8 17.00 -3.62 1.51
N PHE A 9 16.87 -4.34 0.39
CA PHE A 9 17.21 -3.83 -0.93
C PHE A 9 16.21 -2.73 -1.30
N MET A 10 16.51 -1.49 -0.95
CA MET A 10 15.79 -0.35 -1.53
C MET A 10 16.21 -0.25 -3.00
N ALA A 11 15.32 -0.65 -3.90
CA ALA A 11 15.52 -0.50 -5.33
C ALA A 11 15.74 1.00 -5.66
N PRO A 12 16.64 1.34 -6.60
CA PRO A 12 16.83 2.72 -7.02
C PRO A 12 15.50 3.26 -7.58
N SER A 13 15.05 4.41 -7.08
CA SER A 13 13.87 5.10 -7.61
C SER A 13 14.08 5.38 -9.09
N ALA A 14 13.25 4.76 -9.94
CA ALA A 14 13.26 5.03 -11.37
C ALA A 14 13.07 6.53 -11.63
N PRO A 15 13.69 7.08 -12.70
CA PRO A 15 13.54 8.49 -13.03
C PRO A 15 12.07 8.80 -13.34
N ARG A 16 11.57 9.91 -12.78
CA ARG A 16 10.19 10.37 -13.01
C ARG A 16 9.98 10.65 -14.49
N LYS A 17 8.96 10.03 -15.07
CA LYS A 17 8.53 10.30 -16.45
C LYS A 17 7.58 11.49 -16.48
N ARG A 18 7.82 12.46 -17.37
CA ARG A 18 6.89 13.57 -17.60
C ARG A 18 5.65 13.02 -18.31
N THR A 19 4.49 13.23 -17.71
CA THR A 19 3.19 12.83 -18.26
C THR A 19 2.33 14.06 -18.44
N THR A 20 1.73 14.21 -19.63
CA THR A 20 0.71 15.24 -19.90
C THR A 20 -0.64 14.70 -19.45
N MET A 21 -1.36 15.48 -18.65
CA MET A 21 -2.69 15.11 -18.12
C MET A 21 -3.63 16.31 -18.20
N THR A 22 -4.93 16.04 -18.34
CA THR A 22 -5.96 17.06 -18.41
C THR A 22 -6.58 17.24 -17.02
N ILE A 23 -6.55 18.46 -16.50
CA ILE A 23 -7.10 18.82 -15.18
C ILE A 23 -8.07 19.99 -15.36
N ARG A 24 -9.15 19.97 -14.59
CA ARG A 24 -10.13 21.06 -14.53
C ARG A 24 -9.46 22.40 -14.16
N PRO A 25 -9.67 23.49 -14.93
CA PRO A 25 -9.01 24.77 -14.70
C PRO A 25 -9.29 25.36 -13.30
N GLU A 26 -10.47 25.14 -12.74
CA GLU A 26 -10.85 25.54 -11.39
C GLU A 26 -9.94 24.91 -10.33
N TYR A 27 -9.56 23.63 -10.48
CA TYR A 27 -8.66 22.97 -9.53
C TYR A 27 -7.23 23.47 -9.66
N LEU A 28 -6.79 23.88 -10.85
CA LEU A 28 -5.49 24.52 -11.05
C LEU A 28 -5.45 25.90 -10.39
N ALA A 29 -6.53 26.67 -10.50
CA ALA A 29 -6.66 27.97 -9.85
C ALA A 29 -6.64 27.83 -8.32
N ASP A 30 -7.41 26.87 -7.78
CA ASP A 30 -7.43 26.59 -6.35
C ASP A 30 -6.08 26.07 -5.85
N ALA A 31 -5.43 25.15 -6.57
CA ALA A 31 -4.12 24.65 -6.21
C ALA A 31 -3.09 25.80 -6.15
N LYS A 32 -3.10 26.71 -7.12
CA LYS A 32 -2.24 27.89 -7.10
C LYS A 32 -2.53 28.81 -5.92
N ARG A 33 -3.81 29.08 -5.63
CA ARG A 33 -4.26 29.91 -4.51
C ARG A 33 -3.86 29.32 -3.15
N LEU A 34 -3.88 28.00 -3.04
CA LEU A 34 -3.59 27.26 -1.81
C LEU A 34 -2.11 26.82 -1.69
N GLY A 35 -1.27 27.11 -2.70
CA GLY A 35 0.14 26.70 -2.71
C GLY A 35 0.35 25.19 -2.86
N ILE A 36 -0.60 24.48 -3.46
CA ILE A 36 -0.54 23.03 -3.66
C ILE A 36 0.24 22.70 -4.94
N THR A 37 1.26 21.85 -4.79
CA THR A 37 2.01 21.30 -5.93
C THR A 37 1.21 20.22 -6.64
N VAL A 38 0.70 20.52 -7.84
CA VAL A 38 -0.16 19.62 -8.63
C VAL A 38 0.50 18.25 -8.87
N SER A 39 1.79 18.23 -9.22
CA SER A 39 2.52 16.99 -9.47
C SER A 39 2.62 16.09 -8.24
N GLU A 40 2.80 16.69 -7.06
CA GLU A 40 2.86 15.94 -5.80
C GLU A 40 1.48 15.42 -5.40
N ALA A 41 0.45 16.24 -5.56
CA ALA A 41 -0.93 15.84 -5.32
C ALA A 41 -1.37 14.68 -6.25
N ALA A 42 -0.99 14.75 -7.53
CA ALA A 42 -1.26 13.70 -8.51
C ALA A 42 -0.53 12.39 -8.16
N GLU A 43 0.75 12.47 -7.79
CA GLU A 43 1.55 11.32 -7.38
C GLU A 43 0.97 10.64 -6.13
N ARG A 44 0.53 11.43 -5.14
CA ARG A 44 -0.12 10.91 -3.94
C ARG A 44 -1.44 10.21 -4.29
N GLY A 45 -2.30 10.87 -5.06
CA GLY A 45 -3.58 10.28 -5.47
C GLY A 45 -3.41 8.99 -6.27
N LEU A 46 -2.40 8.93 -7.15
CA LEU A 46 -2.10 7.72 -7.92
C LEU A 46 -1.61 6.59 -7.02
N ARG A 47 -0.72 6.87 -6.05
CA ARG A 47 -0.25 5.88 -5.07
C ARG A 47 -1.40 5.28 -4.28
N ASP A 48 -2.30 6.13 -3.79
CA ASP A 48 -3.43 5.71 -2.98
C ASP A 48 -4.40 4.84 -3.81
N ALA A 49 -4.69 5.24 -5.04
CA ALA A 49 -5.55 4.47 -5.96
C ALA A 49 -4.93 3.11 -6.34
N ILE A 50 -3.62 3.05 -6.58
CA ILE A 50 -2.91 1.78 -6.84
C ILE A 50 -3.03 0.86 -5.63
N ARG A 51 -2.73 1.38 -4.44
CA ARG A 51 -2.80 0.61 -3.19
C ARG A 51 -4.21 0.07 -2.94
N GLU A 52 -5.24 0.87 -3.18
CA GLU A 52 -6.63 0.44 -3.03
C GLU A 52 -6.98 -0.67 -4.03
N ALA A 53 -6.58 -0.53 -5.30
CA ALA A 53 -6.81 -1.54 -6.32
C ALA A 53 -6.07 -2.86 -6.02
N GLU A 54 -4.81 -2.78 -5.57
CA GLU A 54 -4.03 -3.95 -5.15
C GLU A 54 -4.64 -4.62 -3.92
N ALA A 55 -5.09 -3.86 -2.92
CA ALA A 55 -5.75 -4.40 -1.74
C ALA A 55 -7.07 -5.10 -2.10
N ALA A 56 -7.88 -4.48 -2.97
CA ALA A 56 -9.12 -5.07 -3.46
C ALA A 56 -8.85 -6.38 -4.21
N ARG A 57 -7.84 -6.41 -5.07
CA ARG A 57 -7.42 -7.62 -5.79
C ARG A 57 -6.93 -8.70 -4.84
N TRP A 58 -6.08 -8.35 -3.88
CA TRP A 58 -5.58 -9.29 -2.89
C TRP A 58 -6.71 -9.91 -2.08
N LEU A 59 -7.71 -9.11 -1.67
CA LEU A 59 -8.87 -9.59 -0.94
C LEU A 59 -9.70 -10.59 -1.77
N GLN A 60 -9.88 -10.34 -3.07
CA GLN A 60 -10.56 -11.28 -3.96
C GLN A 60 -9.78 -12.60 -4.09
N GLU A 61 -8.45 -12.53 -4.20
CA GLU A 61 -7.60 -13.72 -4.39
C GLU A 61 -7.41 -14.53 -3.10
N ASN A 62 -7.42 -13.88 -1.93
CA ASN A 62 -7.03 -14.49 -0.66
C ASN A 62 -8.20 -14.60 0.34
N GLY A 63 -9.38 -14.07 0.01
CA GLY A 63 -10.53 -14.05 0.91
C GLY A 63 -10.93 -15.45 1.41
N GLU A 64 -10.96 -16.45 0.52
CA GLU A 64 -11.27 -17.83 0.90
C GLU A 64 -10.19 -18.45 1.78
N ALA A 65 -8.91 -18.20 1.49
CA ALA A 65 -7.80 -18.71 2.29
C ALA A 65 -7.78 -18.09 3.69
N VAL A 66 -8.06 -16.79 3.80
CA VAL A 66 -8.19 -16.08 5.08
C VAL A 66 -9.40 -16.60 5.87
N ALA A 67 -10.55 -16.81 5.20
CA ALA A 67 -11.73 -17.36 5.83
C ALA A 67 -11.47 -18.78 6.38
N ALA A 68 -10.89 -19.68 5.56
CA ALA A 68 -10.55 -21.03 5.98
C ALA A 68 -9.53 -21.05 7.14
N ALA A 69 -8.56 -20.14 7.14
CA ALA A 69 -7.62 -19.99 8.24
C ALA A 69 -8.31 -19.50 9.52
N ASN A 70 -9.23 -18.54 9.41
CA ASN A 70 -10.03 -18.05 10.54
C ASN A 70 -10.93 -19.16 11.12
N ASP A 71 -11.64 -19.90 10.27
CA ASP A 71 -12.49 -21.03 10.70
C ASP A 71 -11.67 -22.10 11.43
N TRP A 72 -10.46 -22.39 10.94
CA TRP A 72 -9.56 -23.32 11.60
C TRP A 72 -9.12 -22.81 12.98
N VAL A 73 -8.81 -21.51 13.11
CA VAL A 73 -8.43 -20.89 14.40
C VAL A 73 -9.60 -20.88 15.38
N GLU A 74 -10.83 -20.60 14.94
CA GLU A 74 -12.02 -20.66 15.80
C GLU A 74 -12.27 -22.08 16.29
N ALA A 75 -12.08 -23.09 15.44
CA ALA A 75 -12.28 -24.49 15.80
C ALA A 75 -11.17 -25.07 16.70
N ASN A 76 -9.90 -24.65 16.49
CA ASN A 76 -8.73 -25.28 17.12
C ASN A 76 -8.04 -24.38 18.17
N GLY A 77 -8.49 -23.14 18.30
CA GLY A 77 -7.80 -22.10 19.06
C GLY A 77 -6.57 -21.56 18.34
N LEU A 78 -5.96 -20.55 18.95
CA LEU A 78 -4.75 -19.91 18.40
C LEU A 78 -3.55 -20.86 18.50
N PRO A 79 -2.86 -21.18 17.38
CA PRO A 79 -1.61 -21.91 17.41
C PRO A 79 -0.61 -21.24 18.35
N LEU A 80 0.05 -22.03 19.19
CA LEU A 80 1.15 -21.58 20.05
C LEU A 80 0.75 -20.47 21.05
N ALA A 81 -0.55 -20.36 21.38
CA ALA A 81 -1.03 -19.42 22.41
C ALA A 81 -0.32 -19.63 23.76
N ASP A 82 0.11 -20.86 24.05
CA ASP A 82 0.87 -21.28 25.23
C ASP A 82 2.30 -20.75 25.29
N ARG A 83 2.85 -20.24 24.18
CA ARG A 83 4.24 -19.75 24.08
C ARG A 83 4.36 -18.27 23.77
N ARG A 84 3.27 -17.52 23.86
CA ARG A 84 3.27 -16.07 23.67
C ARG A 84 4.00 -15.40 24.82
N LEU A 85 5.24 -14.96 24.56
CA LEU A 85 5.99 -14.08 25.44
C LEU A 85 5.36 -12.68 25.35
N PHE A 86 4.95 -12.15 26.50
CA PHE A 86 4.32 -10.83 26.67
C PHE A 86 5.27 -9.69 26.29
#